data_AF-A0A6G1IMQ7-F1
#
_entry.id   AF-A0A6G1IMQ7-F1
#
_cell.length_a   1.000
_cell.length_b   1.000
_cell.length_c   1.000
_cell.angle_alpha   90.00
_cell.angle_beta   90.00
_cell.angle_gamma   90.00
#
_symmetry.space_group_name_H-M   'P 1'
#
loop_
_entity.id
_entity.type
_entity.pdbx_description
1 polymer ?
#
loop_
_entity_poly.entity_id
_entity_poly.type
_entity_poly.pdbx_seq_one_letter_code
_entity_poly.pdbx_strand_id
1 'polypeptide(L)'
;MTPARFPRTPAPNSSATPSSPTPRTKPTRPWTLPTSHRRLRLLSFAQSMSGSSGNRKKRIRTWTPEERAAHRVFEKSRRDAFNDSMIELAKQVPSLVGTRRLNKHMIVEHSIARHQAQRQLCLSAAQSVQALLAERDELLAEVNQWRSAAGVALPPREEGPAGQQLQELVMIEHETFGTFPNGFGDNAPEDGSGDDQHQEETEYAHNESTAPNVLSMVDAEGTVNTLRAFSTLRFPPTAS
;
A
#
# COMPACT_ATOMS: atom_id res chain seq x y z
N MET A 1 -35.92 -41.72 62.29
CA MET A 1 -35.37 -41.24 61.00
C MET A 1 -35.70 -39.77 60.89
N THR A 2 -34.69 -38.93 61.10
CA THR A 2 -34.77 -37.47 61.24
C THR A 2 -33.62 -36.88 60.43
N PRO A 3 -33.83 -35.82 59.63
CA PRO A 3 -32.79 -35.29 58.76
C PRO A 3 -31.87 -34.31 59.51
N ALA A 4 -30.55 -34.51 59.34
CA ALA A 4 -29.53 -33.63 59.89
C ALA A 4 -29.30 -32.40 58.98
N ARG A 5 -29.48 -31.23 59.59
CA ARG A 5 -29.27 -29.89 59.04
C ARG A 5 -27.84 -29.45 59.36
N PHE A 6 -27.04 -29.13 58.35
CA PHE A 6 -25.70 -28.55 58.54
C PHE A 6 -25.75 -27.02 58.65
N PRO A 7 -24.89 -26.40 59.50
CA PRO A 7 -24.86 -24.96 59.73
C PRO A 7 -24.02 -24.19 58.68
N ARG A 8 -24.46 -22.96 58.40
CA ARG A 8 -23.77 -21.95 57.59
C ARG A 8 -22.63 -21.30 58.37
N THR A 9 -21.45 -21.19 57.76
CA THR A 9 -20.35 -20.32 58.19
C THR A 9 -20.38 -18.97 57.46
N PRO A 10 -20.03 -17.85 58.13
CA PRO A 10 -19.87 -16.55 57.49
C PRO A 10 -18.43 -16.33 57.01
N ALA A 11 -18.27 -15.71 55.83
CA ALA A 11 -16.97 -15.25 55.31
C ALA A 11 -16.73 -13.77 55.65
N PRO A 12 -15.46 -13.36 55.87
CA PRO A 12 -15.10 -12.05 56.40
C PRO A 12 -15.06 -10.94 55.34
N ASN A 13 -15.42 -9.75 55.83
CA ASN A 13 -15.29 -8.45 55.19
C ASN A 13 -13.80 -8.12 55.00
N SER A 14 -13.40 -7.67 53.82
CA SER A 14 -12.12 -7.00 53.61
C SER A 14 -12.24 -5.88 52.58
N SER A 15 -11.60 -4.80 53.00
CA SER A 15 -11.60 -3.43 52.52
C SER A 15 -10.84 -3.21 51.21
N ALA A 16 -11.29 -2.15 50.51
CA ALA A 16 -10.48 -1.18 49.79
C ALA A 16 -9.65 -1.64 48.58
N THR A 17 -10.14 -1.28 47.39
CA THR A 17 -9.31 -0.96 46.22
C THR A 17 -9.79 0.36 45.60
N PRO A 18 -8.90 1.34 45.40
CA PRO A 18 -9.23 2.63 44.80
C PRO A 18 -9.45 2.52 43.28
N SER A 19 -10.34 3.37 42.80
CA SER A 19 -10.78 3.54 41.42
C SER A 19 -9.67 3.99 40.46
N SER A 20 -9.85 3.57 39.20
CA SER A 20 -8.98 3.77 38.04
C SER A 20 -8.52 5.21 37.76
N PRO A 21 -7.30 5.40 37.23
CA PRO A 21 -6.91 6.63 36.55
C PRO A 21 -7.61 6.72 35.18
N THR A 22 -8.27 7.85 34.94
CA THR A 22 -8.85 8.22 33.64
C THR A 22 -7.76 8.51 32.60
N PRO A 23 -7.91 8.08 31.33
CA PRO A 23 -7.02 8.50 30.26
C PRO A 23 -7.28 9.96 29.88
N ARG A 24 -6.23 10.77 30.01
CA ARG A 24 -6.15 12.17 29.61
C ARG A 24 -6.36 12.30 28.10
N THR A 25 -7.54 12.76 27.70
CA THR A 25 -7.85 13.24 26.35
C THR A 25 -6.93 14.40 25.98
N LYS A 26 -6.11 14.22 24.93
CA LYS A 26 -5.40 15.31 24.28
C LYS A 26 -6.43 16.11 23.46
N PRO A 27 -6.49 17.45 23.57
CA PRO A 27 -7.32 18.24 22.66
C PRO A 27 -6.71 18.20 21.26
N THR A 28 -7.43 17.57 20.35
CA THR A 28 -7.31 17.70 18.90
C THR A 28 -7.39 19.19 18.54
N ARG A 29 -6.30 19.77 18.06
CA ARG A 29 -6.33 21.08 17.40
C ARG A 29 -7.01 20.91 16.04
N PRO A 30 -8.12 21.62 15.76
CA PRO A 30 -8.65 21.68 14.41
C PRO A 30 -7.69 22.48 13.52
N TRP A 31 -7.43 21.97 12.32
CA TRP A 31 -6.75 22.72 11.26
C TRP A 31 -7.71 23.79 10.76
N THR A 32 -7.73 24.96 11.40
CA THR A 32 -8.37 26.14 10.83
C THR A 32 -7.34 26.86 9.96
N LEU A 33 -7.70 27.03 8.68
CA LEU A 33 -6.97 27.88 7.75
C LEU A 33 -6.85 29.30 8.35
N PRO A 34 -5.71 29.99 8.23
CA PRO A 34 -5.66 31.41 8.51
C PRO A 34 -6.48 32.15 7.45
N THR A 35 -7.71 32.51 7.80
CA THR A 35 -8.47 33.56 7.13
C THR A 35 -7.60 34.82 7.11
N SER A 36 -7.17 35.20 5.91
CA SER A 36 -6.41 36.40 5.67
C SER A 36 -7.28 37.62 5.95
N HIS A 37 -7.15 38.21 7.14
CA HIS A 37 -7.60 39.57 7.37
C HIS A 37 -6.67 40.53 6.61
N ARG A 38 -7.09 40.81 5.37
CA ARG A 38 -6.55 41.85 4.50
C ARG A 38 -6.85 43.21 5.14
N ARG A 39 -5.90 43.71 5.95
CA ARG A 39 -5.90 45.09 6.40
C ARG A 39 -5.66 45.98 5.18
N LEU A 40 -6.62 46.84 4.87
CA LEU A 40 -6.50 47.88 3.85
C LEU A 40 -5.36 48.81 4.24
N ARG A 41 -4.29 48.81 3.44
CA ARG A 41 -3.38 49.96 3.33
C ARG A 41 -3.31 50.32 1.85
N LEU A 42 -4.27 51.14 1.44
CA LEU A 42 -4.10 52.03 0.29
C LEU A 42 -2.89 52.90 0.57
N LEU A 43 -1.87 52.84 -0.30
CA LEU A 43 -1.03 53.97 -0.67
C LEU A 43 -0.36 53.65 -2.01
N SER A 44 -0.86 54.38 -3.01
CA SER A 44 -0.22 54.85 -4.25
C SER A 44 0.48 53.84 -5.17
N PHE A 45 -0.26 53.51 -6.22
CA PHE A 45 0.25 53.23 -7.56
C PHE A 45 0.89 54.50 -8.13
N ALA A 46 2.18 54.43 -8.50
CA ALA A 46 2.80 55.33 -9.45
C ALA A 46 3.88 54.57 -10.24
N GLN A 47 3.53 54.33 -11.50
CA GLN A 47 4.34 54.13 -12.69
C GLN A 47 5.87 54.04 -12.51
N SER A 48 6.46 52.94 -13.01
CA SER A 48 7.63 53.06 -13.89
C SER A 48 7.61 51.92 -14.89
N MET A 49 7.17 52.25 -16.11
CA MET A 49 7.55 51.51 -17.30
C MET A 49 8.84 52.14 -17.82
N SER A 50 9.95 51.42 -17.68
CA SER A 50 11.05 51.52 -18.62
C SER A 50 11.73 50.16 -18.72
N GLY A 51 12.01 49.75 -19.95
CA GLY A 51 12.51 48.44 -20.27
C GLY A 51 13.92 48.19 -19.74
N SER A 52 14.12 46.98 -19.22
CA SER A 52 15.19 46.14 -19.73
C SER A 52 14.75 44.69 -19.59
N SER A 53 14.67 43.98 -20.71
CA SER A 53 14.76 42.53 -20.74
C SER A 53 16.18 42.14 -20.35
N GLY A 54 16.59 42.48 -19.12
CA GLY A 54 17.82 42.00 -18.54
C GLY A 54 17.58 40.58 -18.06
N ASN A 55 18.43 39.65 -18.48
CA ASN A 55 18.49 38.27 -18.01
C ASN A 55 18.27 38.21 -16.49
N ARG A 56 17.03 37.96 -16.05
CA ARG A 56 16.71 37.77 -14.64
C ARG A 56 17.33 36.43 -14.26
N LYS A 57 18.55 36.50 -13.71
CA LYS A 57 19.21 35.34 -13.10
C LYS A 57 18.18 34.63 -12.23
N LYS A 58 17.88 33.36 -12.56
CA LYS A 58 16.99 32.53 -11.76
C LYS A 58 17.49 32.64 -10.31
N ARG A 59 16.63 33.06 -9.38
CA ARG A 59 17.02 33.15 -7.96
C ARG A 59 17.23 31.72 -7.47
N ILE A 60 18.47 31.25 -7.52
CA ILE A 60 18.86 29.97 -6.95
C ILE A 60 18.62 30.10 -5.44
N ARG A 61 17.63 29.36 -4.94
CA ARG A 61 17.42 29.24 -3.49
C ARG A 61 18.46 28.27 -2.96
N THR A 62 19.49 28.80 -2.31
CA THR A 62 20.46 27.98 -1.60
C THR A 62 19.76 27.35 -0.39
N TRP A 63 19.54 26.04 -0.43
CA TRP A 63 18.95 25.31 0.69
C TRP A 63 19.82 25.48 1.94
N THR A 64 19.21 25.92 3.04
CA THR A 64 19.93 26.05 4.31
C THR A 64 20.29 24.65 4.86
N PRO A 65 21.32 24.53 5.70
CA PRO A 65 21.65 23.24 6.35
C PRO A 65 20.47 22.67 7.16
N GLU A 66 19.68 23.54 7.79
CA GLU A 66 18.48 23.17 8.54
C GLU A 66 17.38 22.64 7.60
N GLU A 67 17.12 23.31 6.47
CA GLU A 67 16.15 22.83 5.50
C GLU A 67 16.56 21.47 4.90
N ARG A 68 17.86 21.26 4.63
CA ARG A 68 18.39 19.95 4.20
C ARG A 68 18.21 18.88 5.26
N ALA A 69 18.43 19.21 6.53
CA ALA A 69 18.21 18.28 7.64
C ALA A 69 16.72 17.91 7.76
N ALA A 70 15.83 18.89 7.71
CA ALA A 70 14.38 18.67 7.72
C ALA A 70 13.92 17.79 6.55
N HIS A 71 14.45 18.04 5.34
CA HIS A 71 14.15 17.24 4.16
C HIS A 71 14.60 15.77 4.32
N ARG A 72 15.79 15.52 4.89
CA ARG A 72 16.25 14.14 5.17
C ARG A 72 15.33 13.40 6.14
N VAL A 73 14.87 14.08 7.19
CA VAL A 73 13.93 13.50 8.17
C VAL A 73 12.59 13.17 7.51
N PHE A 74 12.05 14.11 6.74
CA PHE A 74 10.80 13.92 6.00
C PHE A 74 10.90 12.74 5.03
N GLU A 75 11.97 12.72 4.22
CA GLU A 75 12.17 11.70 3.22
C GLU A 75 12.38 10.30 3.84
N LYS A 76 13.10 10.23 4.97
CA LYS A 76 13.22 8.98 5.74
C LYS A 76 11.85 8.49 6.21
N SER A 77 11.06 9.37 6.83
CA SER A 77 9.70 9.05 7.29
C SER A 77 8.82 8.52 6.16
N ARG A 78 8.87 9.15 4.97
CA ARG A 78 8.14 8.71 3.78
C ARG A 78 8.54 7.30 3.35
N ARG A 79 9.85 6.99 3.34
CA ARG A 79 10.36 5.66 2.96
C ARG A 79 9.99 4.60 3.99
N ASP A 80 10.08 4.92 5.28
CA ASP A 80 9.74 4.01 6.37
C ASP A 80 8.24 3.66 6.29
N ALA A 81 7.35 4.64 6.11
CA ALA A 81 5.92 4.41 5.93
C ALA A 81 5.57 3.58 4.67
N PHE A 82 6.29 3.82 3.56
CA PHE A 82 6.13 2.99 2.36
C PHE A 82 6.57 1.54 2.61
N ASN A 83 7.69 1.34 3.30
CA ASN A 83 8.18 0.00 3.63
C ASN A 83 7.21 -0.73 4.57
N ASP A 84 6.66 -0.05 5.57
CA ASP A 84 5.65 -0.63 6.46
C ASP A 84 4.43 -1.11 5.68
N SER A 85 3.96 -0.32 4.70
CA SER A 85 2.85 -0.69 3.81
C SER A 85 3.19 -1.93 2.96
N MET A 86 4.43 -2.03 2.45
CA MET A 86 4.88 -3.20 1.69
C MET A 86 4.93 -4.46 2.55
N ILE A 87 5.36 -4.34 3.81
CA ILE A 87 5.38 -5.47 4.75
C ILE A 87 3.95 -5.91 5.10
N GLU A 88 3.03 -4.97 5.32
CA GLU A 88 1.64 -5.31 5.60
C GLU A 88 0.98 -6.02 4.41
N LEU A 89 1.25 -5.56 3.19
CA LEU A 89 0.79 -6.24 1.97
C LEU A 89 1.35 -7.67 1.89
N ALA A 90 2.64 -7.86 2.18
CA ALA A 90 3.27 -9.18 2.12
C ALA A 90 2.65 -10.19 3.10
N LYS A 91 2.23 -9.76 4.29
CA LYS A 91 1.56 -10.64 5.28
C LYS A 91 0.26 -11.22 4.76
N GLN A 92 -0.42 -10.52 3.86
CA GLN A 92 -1.68 -10.95 3.28
C GLN A 92 -1.47 -11.98 2.15
N VAL A 93 -0.25 -12.19 1.66
CA VAL A 93 0.01 -13.01 0.48
C VAL A 93 0.55 -14.39 0.89
N PRO A 94 -0.25 -15.49 0.74
CA PRO A 94 0.15 -16.81 1.20
C PRO A 94 1.40 -17.36 0.51
N SER A 95 1.62 -17.03 -0.76
CA SER A 95 2.79 -17.50 -1.52
C SER A 95 4.12 -16.92 -1.03
N LEU A 96 4.09 -15.88 -0.20
CA LEU A 96 5.28 -15.25 0.36
C LEU A 96 5.62 -15.77 1.76
N VAL A 97 4.74 -16.57 2.38
CA VAL A 97 4.96 -17.15 3.71
C VAL A 97 6.22 -18.02 3.67
N GLY A 98 7.23 -17.66 4.47
CA GLY A 98 8.52 -18.36 4.54
C GLY A 98 9.60 -17.83 3.60
N THR A 99 9.32 -16.80 2.78
CA THR A 99 10.35 -16.17 1.95
C THR A 99 11.32 -15.36 2.81
N ARG A 100 12.59 -15.79 2.88
CA ARG A 100 13.62 -15.16 3.73
C ARG A 100 13.98 -13.72 3.32
N ARG A 101 13.96 -13.40 2.02
CA ARG A 101 14.30 -12.08 1.48
C ARG A 101 13.21 -11.63 0.54
N LEU A 102 12.38 -10.71 1.01
CA LEU A 102 11.32 -10.11 0.19
C LEU A 102 11.90 -8.97 -0.66
N ASN A 103 11.47 -8.91 -1.92
CA ASN A 103 11.73 -7.79 -2.82
C ASN A 103 10.41 -7.04 -3.09
N LYS A 104 10.48 -5.72 -3.29
CA LYS A 104 9.32 -4.88 -3.63
C LYS A 104 8.55 -5.42 -4.83
N HIS A 105 9.26 -5.82 -5.89
CA HIS A 105 8.66 -6.41 -7.08
C HIS A 105 7.89 -7.70 -6.76
N MET A 106 8.51 -8.63 -6.02
CA MET A 106 7.87 -9.89 -5.64
C MET A 106 6.59 -9.66 -4.85
N ILE A 107 6.60 -8.72 -3.90
CA ILE A 107 5.40 -8.42 -3.10
C ILE A 107 4.27 -7.93 -4.03
N VAL A 108 4.57 -6.99 -4.93
CA VAL A 108 3.58 -6.45 -5.87
C VAL A 108 3.07 -7.54 -6.81
N GLU A 109 3.96 -8.28 -7.46
CA GLU A 109 3.64 -9.34 -8.42
C GLU A 109 2.75 -10.43 -7.81
N HIS A 110 3.17 -10.99 -6.68
CA HIS A 110 2.40 -12.03 -6.01
C HIS A 110 1.08 -11.48 -5.42
N SER A 111 1.02 -10.21 -5.03
CA SER A 111 -0.23 -9.59 -4.59
C SER A 111 -1.24 -9.44 -5.74
N ILE A 112 -0.79 -9.03 -6.93
CA ILE A 112 -1.62 -8.93 -8.13
C ILE A 112 -2.17 -10.31 -8.49
N ALA A 113 -1.29 -11.32 -8.55
CA ALA A 113 -1.68 -12.70 -8.84
C ALA A 113 -2.73 -13.22 -7.84
N ARG A 114 -2.54 -12.93 -6.54
CA ARG A 114 -3.51 -13.30 -5.51
C ARG A 114 -4.86 -12.61 -5.71
N HIS A 115 -4.90 -11.30 -5.97
CA HIS A 115 -6.16 -10.58 -6.18
C HIS A 115 -6.90 -11.10 -7.41
N GLN A 116 -6.19 -11.41 -8.49
CA GLN A 116 -6.77 -12.03 -9.68
C GLN A 116 -7.34 -13.42 -9.36
N ALA A 117 -6.58 -14.28 -8.68
CA ALA A 117 -7.03 -15.62 -8.31
C ALA A 117 -8.25 -15.58 -7.36
N GLN A 118 -8.22 -14.71 -6.35
CA GLN A 118 -9.34 -14.53 -5.41
C GLN A 118 -10.60 -14.07 -6.14
N ARG A 119 -10.47 -13.15 -7.10
CA ARG A 119 -11.60 -12.73 -7.93
C ARG A 119 -12.19 -13.88 -8.74
N GLN A 120 -11.35 -14.65 -9.42
CA GLN A 120 -11.84 -15.81 -10.19
C GLN A 120 -12.57 -16.82 -9.29
N LEU A 121 -12.06 -17.04 -8.08
CA LEU A 121 -12.73 -17.88 -7.08
C LEU A 121 -14.10 -17.31 -6.69
N CYS A 122 -14.18 -16.00 -6.41
CA CYS A 122 -15.45 -15.35 -6.08
C CYS A 122 -16.47 -15.44 -7.22
N LEU A 123 -16.05 -15.25 -8.48
CA LEU A 123 -16.93 -15.39 -9.64
C LEU A 123 -17.45 -16.83 -9.80
N SER A 124 -16.58 -17.83 -9.66
CA SER A 124 -16.98 -19.24 -9.71
C SER A 124 -17.94 -19.61 -8.56
N ALA A 125 -17.71 -19.05 -7.37
CA ALA A 125 -18.62 -19.23 -6.23
C ALA A 125 -19.97 -18.57 -6.47
N ALA A 126 -20.00 -17.36 -7.04
CA ALA A 126 -21.24 -16.65 -7.39
C ALA A 126 -22.08 -17.44 -8.40
N GLN A 127 -21.45 -17.99 -9.44
CA GLN A 127 -22.12 -18.86 -10.43
C GLN A 127 -22.69 -20.12 -9.78
N SER A 128 -21.90 -20.80 -8.94
CA SER A 128 -22.36 -21.99 -8.20
C SER A 128 -23.57 -21.66 -7.30
N VAL A 129 -23.54 -20.51 -6.64
CA VAL A 129 -24.64 -20.04 -5.79
C VAL A 129 -25.90 -19.76 -6.61
N GLN A 130 -25.78 -19.09 -7.76
CA GLN A 130 -26.92 -18.84 -8.64
C GLN A 130 -27.56 -20.15 -9.11
N ALA A 131 -26.74 -21.16 -9.47
CA ALA A 131 -27.25 -22.48 -9.85
C ALA A 131 -28.01 -23.15 -8.70
N LEU A 132 -27.47 -23.12 -7.47
CA LEU A 132 -28.14 -23.66 -6.29
C LEU A 132 -29.44 -22.93 -5.96
N LEU A 133 -29.50 -21.61 -6.16
CA LEU A 133 -30.71 -20.83 -5.96
C LEU A 133 -31.79 -21.23 -6.98
N ALA A 134 -31.42 -21.42 -8.25
CA ALA A 134 -32.31 -21.88 -9.29
C ALA A 134 -32.87 -23.29 -9.00
N GLU A 135 -32.00 -24.25 -8.64
CA GLU A 135 -32.43 -25.60 -8.26
C GLU A 135 -33.38 -25.57 -7.04
N ARG A 136 -33.08 -24.72 -6.06
CA ARG A 136 -33.94 -24.52 -4.89
C ARG A 136 -35.31 -23.96 -5.28
N ASP A 137 -35.36 -23.05 -6.24
CA ASP A 137 -36.61 -22.45 -6.73
C ASP A 137 -37.44 -23.47 -7.52
N GLU A 138 -36.79 -24.31 -8.33
CA GLU A 138 -37.43 -25.44 -9.03
C GLU A 138 -38.03 -26.43 -8.03
N LEU A 139 -37.26 -26.87 -7.02
CA LEU A 139 -37.75 -27.77 -5.98
C LEU A 139 -38.89 -27.16 -5.16
N LEU A 140 -38.84 -25.85 -4.90
CA LEU A 140 -39.91 -25.16 -4.18
C LEU A 140 -41.20 -25.13 -5.01
N ALA A 141 -41.09 -24.90 -6.32
CA ALA A 141 -42.22 -24.97 -7.24
C ALA A 141 -42.82 -26.38 -7.30
N GLU A 142 -41.98 -27.42 -7.43
CA GLU A 142 -42.44 -28.81 -7.39
C GLU A 142 -43.17 -29.12 -6.08
N VAL A 143 -42.55 -28.85 -4.92
CA VAL A 143 -43.19 -29.15 -3.63
C VAL A 143 -44.54 -28.41 -3.50
N ASN A 144 -44.62 -27.17 -3.97
CA ASN A 144 -45.87 -26.42 -3.95
C ASN A 144 -46.92 -27.01 -4.91
N GLN A 145 -46.52 -27.50 -6.08
CA GLN A 145 -47.39 -28.25 -6.99
C GLN A 145 -47.95 -29.50 -6.32
N TRP A 146 -47.11 -30.27 -5.62
CA TRP A 146 -47.53 -31.49 -4.94
C TRP A 146 -48.46 -31.20 -3.76
N ARG A 147 -48.20 -30.13 -3.00
CA ARG A 147 -49.12 -29.65 -1.94
C ARG A 147 -50.48 -29.29 -2.51
N SER A 148 -50.52 -28.63 -3.67
CA SER A 148 -51.79 -28.27 -4.33
C SER A 148 -52.57 -29.50 -4.80
N ALA A 149 -51.87 -30.54 -5.27
CA ALA A 149 -52.48 -31.77 -5.77
C ALA A 149 -52.96 -32.72 -4.64
N ALA A 150 -52.37 -32.64 -3.45
CA ALA A 150 -52.66 -33.54 -2.33
C ALA A 150 -54.04 -33.35 -1.67
N GLY A 151 -54.83 -32.35 -2.10
CA GLY A 151 -56.22 -32.14 -1.63
C GLY A 151 -56.36 -31.66 -0.18
N VAL A 152 -55.25 -31.53 0.56
CA VAL A 152 -55.18 -30.89 1.87
C VAL A 152 -54.83 -29.41 1.63
N ALA A 153 -55.60 -28.49 2.21
CA ALA A 153 -55.37 -27.05 2.10
C ALA A 153 -54.10 -26.63 2.88
N LEU A 154 -52.93 -27.01 2.37
CA LEU A 154 -51.63 -26.57 2.86
C LEU A 154 -51.25 -25.29 2.13
N PRO A 155 -50.86 -24.22 2.84
CA PRO A 155 -50.39 -23.00 2.19
C PRO A 155 -49.12 -23.29 1.37
N PRO A 156 -48.89 -22.57 0.25
CA PRO A 156 -47.62 -22.58 -0.45
C PRO A 156 -46.48 -22.24 0.48
N ARG A 157 -45.35 -22.90 0.29
CA ARG A 157 -44.11 -22.52 0.97
C ARG A 157 -43.45 -21.40 0.19
N GLU A 158 -43.15 -20.33 0.89
CA GLU A 158 -42.39 -19.22 0.36
C GLU A 158 -40.90 -19.40 0.68
N GLU A 159 -40.07 -18.82 -0.18
CA GLU A 159 -38.65 -18.65 0.10
C GLU A 159 -38.42 -17.57 1.15
N GLY A 160 -37.40 -17.78 1.99
CA GLY A 160 -36.90 -16.72 2.86
C GLY A 160 -36.08 -15.71 2.06
N PRO A 161 -36.03 -14.43 2.47
CA PRO A 161 -35.21 -13.44 1.80
C PRO A 161 -33.74 -13.86 1.85
N ALA A 162 -33.05 -13.75 0.71
CA ALA A 162 -31.62 -13.97 0.63
C ALA A 162 -30.87 -13.01 1.57
N GLY A 163 -29.89 -13.53 2.31
CA GLY A 163 -29.04 -12.72 3.17
C GLY A 163 -28.24 -11.70 2.36
N GLN A 164 -27.92 -10.55 2.97
CA GLN A 164 -27.20 -9.45 2.32
C GLN A 164 -25.87 -9.91 1.69
N GLN A 165 -25.14 -10.81 2.37
CA GLN A 165 -23.86 -11.34 1.89
C GLN A 165 -24.01 -12.21 0.63
N LEU A 166 -25.13 -12.94 0.52
CA LEU A 166 -25.41 -13.74 -0.66
C LEU A 166 -25.70 -12.84 -1.86
N GLN A 167 -26.47 -11.78 -1.63
CA GLN A 167 -26.74 -10.77 -2.65
C GLN A 167 -25.46 -10.08 -3.11
N GLU A 168 -24.58 -9.70 -2.17
CA GLU A 168 -23.29 -9.09 -2.49
C GLU A 168 -22.42 -10.04 -3.33
N LEU A 169 -22.34 -11.33 -2.98
CA LEU A 169 -21.60 -12.33 -3.74
C LEU A 169 -22.11 -12.45 -5.19
N VAL A 170 -23.43 -12.48 -5.38
CA VAL A 170 -24.07 -12.53 -6.70
C VAL A 170 -23.75 -11.26 -7.53
N MET A 171 -23.59 -10.11 -6.87
CA MET A 171 -23.29 -8.85 -7.51
C MET A 171 -21.82 -8.68 -7.93
N ILE A 172 -20.90 -9.56 -7.51
CA ILE A 172 -19.46 -9.48 -7.83
C ILE A 172 -19.21 -9.47 -9.34
N GLU A 173 -20.05 -10.15 -10.12
CA GLU A 173 -19.94 -10.16 -11.59
C GLU A 173 -20.05 -8.76 -12.21
N HIS A 174 -20.80 -7.87 -11.56
CA HIS A 174 -21.06 -6.50 -12.03
C HIS A 174 -20.09 -5.46 -11.45
N GLU A 175 -19.07 -5.88 -10.69
CA GLU A 175 -18.05 -4.97 -10.21
C GLU A 175 -17.29 -4.31 -11.37
N THR A 176 -17.17 -2.99 -11.31
CA THR A 176 -16.48 -2.19 -12.31
C THR A 176 -15.03 -1.96 -11.90
N PHE A 177 -14.12 -2.08 -12.88
CA PHE A 177 -12.69 -1.92 -12.66
C PHE A 177 -12.17 -0.77 -13.51
N GLY A 178 -11.23 -0.01 -12.94
CA GLY A 178 -10.62 1.12 -13.64
C GLY A 178 -9.88 0.66 -14.89
N THR A 179 -10.20 1.29 -16.01
CA THR A 179 -9.35 1.28 -17.21
C THR A 179 -8.62 2.60 -17.24
N PHE A 180 -7.29 2.56 -17.29
CA PHE A 180 -6.44 3.76 -17.28
C PHE A 180 -5.76 3.91 -18.66
N PRO A 181 -6.49 4.39 -19.69
CA PRO A 181 -5.99 4.45 -21.06
C PRO A 181 -4.74 5.35 -21.20
N ASN A 182 -4.61 6.37 -20.36
CA ASN A 182 -3.48 7.30 -20.36
C ASN A 182 -2.32 6.86 -19.45
N GLY A 183 -2.38 5.65 -18.87
CA GLY A 183 -1.33 5.14 -17.98
C GLY A 183 -1.16 5.95 -16.69
N PHE A 184 0.07 5.98 -16.17
CA PHE A 184 0.43 6.75 -14.97
C PHE A 184 0.89 8.17 -15.36
N GLY A 185 0.24 9.19 -14.80
CA GLY A 185 0.80 10.54 -14.67
C GLY A 185 0.49 11.53 -15.79
N ASP A 186 -0.19 11.16 -16.87
CA ASP A 186 -0.42 12.08 -18.00
C ASP A 186 -1.71 12.92 -17.86
N ASN A 187 -1.81 13.63 -16.74
CA ASN A 187 -2.75 14.75 -16.56
C ASN A 187 -1.96 15.99 -16.11
N ALA A 188 -0.90 16.34 -16.82
CA ALA A 188 -0.38 17.69 -16.73
C ALA A 188 -1.24 18.58 -17.65
N PRO A 189 -1.87 19.66 -17.16
CA PRO A 189 -2.43 20.65 -18.07
C PRO A 189 -1.32 21.13 -19.00
N GLU A 190 -1.66 21.23 -20.29
CA GLU A 190 -0.81 21.61 -21.42
C GLU A 190 -0.38 23.09 -21.33
N ASP A 191 0.16 23.55 -20.19
CA ASP A 191 0.69 24.90 -19.98
C ASP A 191 1.63 24.99 -18.76
N GLY A 192 2.45 23.96 -18.51
CA GLY A 192 3.44 23.95 -17.44
C GLY A 192 4.87 23.77 -17.94
N SER A 193 5.49 24.85 -18.43
CA SER A 193 6.91 24.93 -18.84
C SER A 193 7.89 24.27 -17.86
N GLY A 194 8.24 23.00 -18.09
CA GLY A 194 9.23 22.23 -17.34
C GLY A 194 10.60 22.21 -18.03
N ASP A 195 11.36 23.30 -17.91
CA ASP A 195 12.80 23.31 -18.23
C ASP A 195 13.57 22.77 -17.01
N ASP A 196 13.68 21.45 -16.91
CA ASP A 196 14.57 20.77 -15.97
C ASP A 196 15.74 20.14 -16.75
N GLN A 197 16.70 20.99 -17.13
CA GLN A 197 17.99 20.53 -17.64
C GLN A 197 18.93 20.32 -16.46
N HIS A 198 19.10 19.05 -16.09
CA HIS A 198 20.21 18.60 -15.27
C HIS A 198 21.53 18.82 -16.02
N GLN A 199 22.24 19.90 -15.72
CA GLN A 199 23.67 20.00 -16.02
C GLN A 199 24.44 19.46 -14.81
N GLU A 200 24.89 18.21 -14.91
CA GLU A 200 26.00 17.69 -14.13
C GLU A 200 27.27 18.41 -14.56
N GLU A 201 27.66 19.46 -13.84
CA GLU A 201 28.99 20.03 -13.96
C GLU A 201 29.93 19.18 -13.10
N THR A 202 30.55 18.19 -13.74
CA THR A 202 31.69 17.44 -13.19
C THR A 202 32.92 18.34 -13.26
N GLU A 203 33.17 19.09 -12.18
CA GLU A 203 34.40 19.85 -11.99
C GLU A 203 35.56 18.87 -11.75
N TYR A 204 36.26 18.51 -12.83
CA TYR A 204 37.56 17.85 -12.76
C TYR A 204 38.60 18.84 -12.24
N ALA A 205 38.93 18.72 -10.95
CA ALA A 205 40.13 19.31 -10.39
C ALA A 205 41.37 18.68 -11.05
N HIS A 206 42.04 19.46 -11.88
CA HIS A 206 43.37 19.13 -12.40
C HIS A 206 44.40 19.81 -11.48
N ASN A 207 44.99 19.04 -10.56
CA ASN A 207 46.30 19.34 -10.00
C ASN A 207 47.18 18.08 -10.04
N GLU A 208 48.11 18.08 -10.99
CA GLU A 208 49.26 17.17 -10.94
C GLU A 208 50.08 17.45 -9.68
N SER A 209 50.36 16.42 -8.88
CA SER A 209 51.71 16.20 -8.33
C SER A 209 51.85 14.82 -7.69
N THR A 210 52.75 14.02 -8.28
CA THR A 210 53.73 13.17 -7.59
C THR A 210 53.31 11.76 -7.09
N ALA A 211 53.82 10.78 -7.86
CA ALA A 211 54.31 9.43 -7.53
C ALA A 211 53.30 8.25 -7.37
N PRO A 212 53.53 7.13 -8.07
CA PRO A 212 52.86 5.86 -7.77
C PRO A 212 53.52 5.22 -6.55
N ASN A 213 52.84 5.22 -5.40
CA ASN A 213 53.26 4.38 -4.28
C ASN A 213 52.80 2.95 -4.55
N VAL A 214 53.72 2.15 -5.11
CA VAL A 214 53.60 0.70 -5.24
C VAL A 214 53.73 0.11 -3.84
N LEU A 215 52.62 -0.17 -3.17
CA LEU A 215 52.66 -0.94 -1.93
C LEU A 215 52.83 -2.42 -2.28
N SER A 216 54.10 -2.81 -2.45
CA SER A 216 54.54 -4.20 -2.49
C SER A 216 54.34 -4.82 -1.12
N MET A 217 53.33 -5.69 -0.98
CA MET A 217 53.27 -6.65 0.12
C MET A 217 54.02 -7.90 -0.34
N VAL A 218 55.27 -8.01 0.11
CA VAL A 218 56.07 -9.23 0.02
C VAL A 218 55.75 -10.06 1.26
N ASP A 219 54.86 -11.04 1.11
CA ASP A 219 54.75 -12.12 2.08
C ASP A 219 55.77 -13.20 1.74
N ALA A 220 56.40 -13.72 2.78
CA ALA A 220 57.43 -14.73 2.71
C ALA A 220 56.83 -16.08 2.27
N GLU A 221 56.63 -16.27 0.96
CA GLU A 221 56.73 -17.53 0.20
C GLU A 221 56.60 -17.18 -1.30
N GLY A 222 57.72 -17.17 -2.01
CA GLY A 222 57.82 -16.63 -3.38
C GLY A 222 57.08 -17.44 -4.45
N THR A 223 55.85 -17.02 -4.79
CA THR A 223 55.15 -17.47 -6.01
C THR A 223 54.39 -16.30 -6.66
N VAL A 224 54.75 -15.97 -7.90
CA VAL A 224 54.08 -14.95 -8.72
C VAL A 224 53.05 -15.65 -9.62
N ASN A 225 51.76 -15.55 -9.32
CA ASN A 225 50.71 -16.06 -10.21
C ASN A 225 50.04 -14.91 -10.99
N THR A 226 50.42 -14.80 -12.26
CA THR A 226 49.70 -14.01 -13.26
C THR A 226 48.84 -14.96 -14.08
N LEU A 227 47.52 -14.96 -13.88
CA LEU A 227 46.59 -15.67 -14.78
C LEU A 227 45.55 -14.71 -15.35
N ARG A 228 45.81 -14.33 -16.61
CA ARG A 228 44.80 -14.00 -17.62
C ARG A 228 44.03 -15.28 -17.95
N ALA A 229 42.70 -15.20 -18.07
CA ALA A 229 41.94 -16.14 -18.88
C ALA A 229 40.84 -15.41 -19.65
N PHE A 230 40.97 -15.43 -20.98
CA PHE A 230 39.96 -15.09 -21.97
C PHE A 230 39.30 -16.40 -22.46
N SER A 231 38.01 -16.28 -22.81
CA SER A 231 37.36 -16.89 -23.98
C SER A 231 36.70 -18.30 -23.93
N THR A 232 35.42 -18.26 -24.31
CA THR A 232 34.67 -19.18 -25.21
C THR A 232 34.00 -20.43 -24.62
N LEU A 233 32.67 -20.35 -24.48
CA LEU A 233 31.78 -21.53 -24.46
C LEU A 233 31.01 -21.62 -25.80
N ARG A 234 31.07 -22.82 -26.38
CA ARG A 234 30.61 -23.23 -27.71
C ARG A 234 29.24 -23.94 -27.57
N PHE A 235 28.27 -23.56 -28.40
CA PHE A 235 26.96 -24.23 -28.50
C PHE A 235 27.04 -25.59 -29.24
N PRO A 236 26.16 -26.57 -28.94
CA PRO A 236 26.04 -27.81 -29.70
C PRO A 236 25.11 -27.65 -30.93
N PRO A 237 25.29 -28.45 -32.00
CA PRO A 237 24.44 -28.41 -33.18
C PRO A 237 23.16 -29.26 -33.04
N THR A 238 22.10 -28.81 -33.69
CA THR A 238 20.83 -29.50 -33.96
C THR A 238 20.84 -30.23 -35.31
N ALA A 239 19.81 -31.08 -35.50
CA ALA A 239 19.38 -31.80 -36.70
C ALA A 239 20.03 -33.19 -36.92
N SER A 240 19.34 -34.22 -37.40
CA SER A 240 17.93 -34.42 -37.80
C SER A 240 17.67 -35.92 -37.82
#